data_AF-A0A7C0VY06-F1
#
_entry.id   AF-A0A7C0VY06-F1
#
_cell.length_a   1.000
_cell.length_b   1.000
_cell.length_c   1.000
_cell.angle_alpha   90.00
_cell.angle_beta   90.00
_cell.angle_gamma   90.00
#
_symmetry.space_group_name_H-M   'P 1'
#
loop_
_entity.id
_entity.type
_entity.pdbx_description
1 polymer ?
#
loop_
_entity_poly.entity_id
_entity_poly.type
_entity_poly.pdbx_seq_one_letter_code
_entity_poly.pdbx_strand_id
1 'polypeptide(L)' 'MSEYLPGLEGVPATKSNISFLDGKKGILTYRGYRIEELAEHSSFEETALLLLDG' A
#
# COMPACT_ATOMS: atom_id res chain seq x y z
N MET A 1 23.04 -19.69 -11.11
CA MET A 1 21.70 -20.31 -11.29
C MET A 1 20.73 -19.48 -10.46
N SER A 2 19.63 -18.98 -11.04
CA SER A 2 18.61 -18.30 -10.24
C SER A 2 17.92 -19.35 -9.37
N GLU A 3 17.95 -19.13 -8.06
CA GLU A 3 17.23 -19.95 -7.10
C GLU A 3 15.72 -19.86 -7.36
N TYR A 4 15.01 -20.99 -7.32
CA TYR A 4 13.55 -20.99 -7.44
C TYR A 4 12.95 -20.45 -6.14
N LEU A 5 12.21 -19.35 -6.24
CA LEU A 5 11.54 -18.70 -5.12
C LEU A 5 10.03 -19.00 -5.18
N PRO A 6 9.52 -19.98 -4.43
CA PRO A 6 8.08 -20.28 -4.42
C PRO A 6 7.30 -19.05 -3.96
N GLY A 7 6.24 -18.70 -4.69
CA GLY A 7 5.36 -17.58 -4.33
C GLY A 7 5.96 -16.18 -4.50
N LEU A 8 7.13 -16.05 -5.15
CA LEU A 8 7.82 -14.76 -5.38
C LEU A 8 8.21 -14.02 -4.10
N GLU A 9 8.45 -14.75 -3.00
CA GLU A 9 8.86 -14.15 -1.74
C GLU A 9 10.15 -13.33 -1.92
N GLY A 10 10.12 -12.08 -1.46
CA GLY A 10 11.24 -11.14 -1.57
C GLY A 10 11.51 -10.59 -2.97
N VAL A 11 10.74 -10.98 -3.99
CA VAL A 11 10.90 -10.49 -5.37
C VAL A 11 10.00 -9.27 -5.61
N PRO A 12 10.53 -8.08 -5.89
CA PRO A 12 9.72 -6.91 -6.23
C PRO A 12 9.01 -7.14 -7.57
N ALA A 13 7.69 -7.31 -7.55
CA ALA A 13 6.90 -7.54 -8.76
C ALA A 13 6.67 -6.26 -9.59
N THR A 14 6.51 -5.11 -8.93
CA THR A 14 6.29 -3.81 -9.57
C THR A 14 6.62 -2.66 -8.61
N LYS A 15 6.72 -1.45 -9.15
CA LYS A 15 6.72 -0.21 -8.37
C LYS A 15 5.32 0.38 -8.39
N SER A 16 4.79 0.73 -7.22
CA SER A 16 3.47 1.33 -7.07
C SER A 16 3.56 2.63 -6.27
N ASN A 17 2.71 3.60 -6.64
CA ASN A 17 2.49 4.83 -5.87
C ASN A 17 1.15 4.79 -5.10
N ILE A 18 0.43 3.65 -5.13
CA ILE A 18 -0.91 3.52 -4.54
C ILE A 18 -0.84 3.36 -3.02
N SER A 19 0.03 2.47 -2.53
CA SER A 19 0.16 2.20 -1.10
C SER A 19 1.59 1.89 -0.72
N PHE A 20 1.88 2.07 0.58
CA PHE A 20 3.13 1.68 1.21
C PHE A 20 2.82 0.96 2.53
N LEU A 21 3.56 -0.12 2.78
CA LEU A 21 3.43 -0.97 3.96
C LEU A 21 4.81 -1.17 4.60
N ASP A 22 4.92 -0.82 5.88
CA ASP A 22 6.03 -1.22 6.74
C ASP A 22 5.47 -2.04 7.91
N GLY A 23 5.50 -3.36 7.76
CA GLY A 23 5.01 -4.30 8.77
C GLY A 23 5.81 -4.31 10.07
N LYS A 24 7.07 -3.83 10.08
CA LYS A 24 7.88 -3.74 11.30
C LYS A 24 7.46 -2.55 12.14
N LYS A 25 7.07 -1.45 11.50
CA LYS A 25 6.60 -0.22 12.16
C LYS A 25 5.08 -0.13 12.30
N GLY A 26 4.34 -1.08 11.71
CA GLY A 26 2.88 -1.05 11.67
C GLY A 26 2.33 0.14 10.88
N ILE A 27 3.00 0.52 9.79
CA ILE A 27 2.60 1.65 8.95
C ILE A 27 1.93 1.13 7.69
N LEU A 28 0.72 1.61 7.43
CA LEU A 28 0.03 1.47 6.15
C LEU A 28 -0.39 2.86 5.67
N THR A 29 -0.06 3.20 4.43
CA THR A 29 -0.47 4.47 3.83
C THR A 29 -1.12 4.26 2.46
N TYR A 30 -2.12 5.07 2.12
CA TYR A 30 -2.72 5.19 0.79
C TYR A 30 -2.39 6.56 0.19
N ARG A 31 -1.77 6.57 -0.99
CA ARG A 31 -1.28 7.80 -1.68
C ARG A 31 -0.50 8.75 -0.75
N GLY A 32 0.21 8.20 0.23
CA GLY A 32 1.00 8.95 1.21
C GLY A 32 0.29 9.31 2.52
N TYR A 33 -1.04 9.18 2.61
CA TYR A 33 -1.80 9.42 3.84
C TYR A 33 -1.84 8.18 4.73
N ARG A 34 -1.74 8.35 6.05
CA ARG A 34 -1.84 7.23 6.98
C ARG A 34 -3.25 6.66 6.98
N ILE A 35 -3.38 5.33 7.08
CA ILE A 35 -4.69 4.68 6.98
C ILE A 35 -5.63 5.10 8.11
N GLU A 36 -5.09 5.37 9.30
CA GLU A 36 -5.85 5.88 10.45
C GLU A 36 -6.43 7.29 10.19
N GLU A 37 -5.69 8.16 9.50
CA GLU A 37 -6.19 9.51 9.17
C GLU A 37 -7.37 9.42 8.19
N LEU A 38 -7.28 8.53 7.20
CA LEU A 38 -8.38 8.28 6.27
C LEU A 38 -9.57 7.66 6.99
N ALA A 39 -9.35 6.73 7.92
CA ALA A 39 -10.43 6.08 8.66
C ALA A 39 -11.16 7.04 9.62
N GLU A 40 -10.45 7.99 10.23
CA GLU A 40 -11.02 8.95 11.18
C GLU A 40 -11.62 10.19 10.52
N HIS A 41 -11.11 10.59 9.34
CA HIS A 41 -11.43 11.88 8.74
C HIS A 41 -11.97 11.82 7.32
N SER A 42 -12.11 10.63 6.73
CA SER A 42 -12.62 10.45 5.37
C SER A 42 -13.78 9.46 5.33
N SER A 43 -14.58 9.54 4.27
CA SER A 43 -15.50 8.49 3.87
C SER A 43 -14.82 7.42 3.03
N PHE A 44 -15.52 6.29 2.84
CA PHE A 44 -15.10 5.23 1.94
C PHE A 44 -14.99 5.74 0.49
N GLU A 45 -15.98 6.50 0.04
CA GLU A 45 -16.06 7.03 -1.32
C GLU A 45 -14.90 7.99 -1.63
N GLU A 46 -14.56 8.88 -0.71
CA GLU A 46 -13.39 9.77 -0.83
C GLU A 46 -12.08 8.97 -0.87
N THR A 47 -11.95 7.94 -0.04
CA THR A 47 -10.78 7.07 -0.04
C THR A 47 -10.68 6.27 -1.35
N ALA A 48 -11.81 5.81 -1.89
CA ALA A 48 -11.86 5.11 -3.17
C ALA A 48 -11.45 6.03 -4.32
N LEU A 49 -11.94 7.28 -4.33
CA LEU A 49 -11.54 8.28 -5.32
C LEU A 49 -10.04 8.59 -5.23
N LEU A 50 -9.51 8.78 -4.02
CA LEU A 50 -8.07 8.97 -3.77
C LEU A 50 -7.25 7.80 -4.35
N LEU A 51 -7.69 6.56 -4.16
CA LEU A 51 -6.99 5.39 -4.69
C LEU A 51 -6.99 5.33 -6.22
N LEU A 52 -8.08 5.75 -6.86
CA LEU A 52 -8.21 5.76 -8.32
C LEU A 52 -7.39 6.91 -8.95
N ASP A 53 -7.59 8.14 -8.48
CA ASP A 53 -7.18 9.36 -9.19
C ASP A 53 -6.23 10.30 -8.41
N GLY A 54 -5.85 9.93 -7.18
CA GLY A 54 -4.96 10.73 -6.31
C GLY A 54 -3.46 10.62 -6.57
#